data_AF-A0AAW5SHX4-F1
#
_entry.id   AF-A0AAW5SHX4-F1
#
_cell.length_a   1.000
_cell.length_b   1.000
_cell.length_c   1.000
_cell.angle_alpha   90.00
_cell.angle_beta   90.00
_cell.angle_gamma   90.00
#
_symmetry.space_group_name_H-M   'P 1'
#
loop_
_entity.id
_entity.type
_entity.pdbx_description
1 polymer ?
#
loop_
_entity_poly.entity_id
_entity_poly.type
_entity_poly.pdbx_seq_one_letter_code
_entity_poly.pdbx_strand_id
1 'polypeptide(L)'
;MTRPAQRAAGRQQIPGFGKDQPPAEVVDAYWTAVDLAAYGWHAKRLEFDAHTATAFVTAHTPTRRTVTVSWDLRGNRAARQQVPGNTSARRLLELARSVASLGQNDAETGDEWLTQLCWLVQSQVGSPHRHHRNWRRGDVLPTLPAGQQPMTRARTAAWLLARLVGKYGWEIQHLGEDIAGGGFIANIPGDVQAIFPASMEYDGTAAAALARMLPQVPAREVRVLAHLDYRALWAAGQAGTGRR
;
A
#
# COMPACT_ATOMS: atom_id res chain seq x y z
N MET A 1 -33.40 -0.16 -6.40
CA MET A 1 -32.61 -1.41 -6.54
C MET A 1 -31.63 -1.21 -7.67
N THR A 2 -30.36 -0.92 -7.35
CA THR A 2 -29.35 -0.56 -8.36
C THR A 2 -28.21 -1.55 -8.28
N ARG A 3 -27.89 -2.16 -9.44
CA ARG A 3 -27.02 -3.33 -9.64
C ARG A 3 -25.62 -3.18 -9.00
N PRO A 4 -25.05 -4.27 -8.45
CA PRO A 4 -23.67 -4.31 -8.00
C PRO A 4 -22.75 -4.32 -9.23
N ALA A 5 -21.94 -3.26 -9.36
CA ALA A 5 -20.90 -3.19 -10.38
C ALA A 5 -19.85 -4.27 -10.09
N GLN A 6 -19.67 -5.19 -11.05
CA GLN A 6 -18.49 -6.03 -11.30
C GLN A 6 -17.43 -6.01 -10.19
N ARG A 7 -17.60 -6.87 -9.17
CA ARG A 7 -16.51 -7.30 -8.29
C ARG A 7 -15.46 -7.99 -9.18
N ALA A 8 -14.21 -7.52 -9.15
CA ALA A 8 -13.11 -8.08 -9.92
C ALA A 8 -13.01 -9.60 -9.65
N ALA A 9 -13.09 -10.40 -10.72
CA ALA A 9 -12.96 -11.85 -10.67
C ALA A 9 -11.67 -12.24 -9.94
N GLY A 10 -11.77 -13.09 -8.90
CA GLY A 10 -10.64 -13.56 -8.09
C GLY A 10 -10.54 -13.01 -6.66
N ARG A 11 -11.40 -12.08 -6.24
CA ARG A 11 -11.43 -11.54 -4.86
C ARG A 11 -12.52 -12.13 -3.96
N GLN A 12 -13.14 -13.23 -4.37
CA GLN A 12 -14.13 -13.95 -3.56
C GLN A 12 -13.49 -14.91 -2.56
N GLN A 13 -12.17 -15.11 -2.63
CA GLN A 13 -11.44 -16.06 -1.80
C GLN A 13 -10.11 -15.45 -1.37
N ILE A 14 -9.63 -15.83 -0.18
CA ILE A 14 -8.30 -15.53 0.32
C ILE A 14 -7.35 -16.65 -0.15
N PRO A 15 -6.25 -16.32 -0.85
CA PRO A 15 -5.26 -17.31 -1.28
C PRO A 15 -4.68 -18.10 -0.09
N GLY A 16 -4.53 -19.41 -0.25
CA GLY A 16 -3.97 -20.30 0.78
C GLY A 16 -4.99 -20.90 1.75
N PHE A 17 -6.25 -20.46 1.74
CA PHE A 17 -7.31 -21.01 2.60
C PHE A 17 -8.14 -22.13 1.95
N GLY A 18 -8.01 -22.34 0.63
CA GLY A 18 -8.72 -23.43 -0.06
C GLY A 18 -10.23 -23.40 0.20
N LYS A 19 -10.78 -24.47 0.77
CA LYS A 19 -12.20 -24.59 1.14
C LYS A 19 -12.55 -23.95 2.49
N ASP A 20 -11.56 -23.68 3.34
CA ASP A 20 -11.73 -23.13 4.70
C ASP A 20 -11.81 -21.59 4.65
N GLN A 21 -12.56 -21.06 3.68
CA GLN A 21 -12.70 -19.62 3.52
C GLN A 21 -13.49 -19.02 4.69
N PRO A 22 -13.09 -17.84 5.19
CA PRO A 22 -13.89 -17.11 6.16
C PRO A 22 -15.19 -16.60 5.50
N PRO A 23 -16.15 -16.11 6.30
CA PRO A 23 -17.38 -15.49 5.78
C PRO A 23 -17.08 -14.38 4.77
N ALA A 24 -18.00 -14.16 3.83
CA ALA A 24 -17.80 -13.23 2.72
C ALA A 24 -17.50 -11.79 3.18
N GLU A 25 -18.07 -11.39 4.31
CA GLU A 25 -17.86 -10.10 4.97
C GLU A 25 -16.41 -9.94 5.44
N VAL A 26 -15.82 -10.99 6.00
CA VAL A 26 -14.42 -11.05 6.41
C VAL A 26 -13.50 -11.03 5.19
N VAL A 27 -13.86 -11.76 4.12
CA VAL A 27 -13.13 -11.74 2.84
C VAL A 27 -13.11 -10.35 2.22
N ASP A 28 -14.26 -9.68 2.16
CA ASP A 28 -14.38 -8.32 1.61
C ASP A 28 -13.57 -7.30 2.45
N ALA A 29 -13.63 -7.40 3.78
CA ALA A 29 -12.84 -6.56 4.68
C ALA A 29 -11.33 -6.81 4.54
N TYR A 30 -10.92 -8.08 4.40
CA TYR A 30 -9.54 -8.46 4.15
C TYR A 30 -9.01 -7.83 2.86
N TRP A 31 -9.74 -7.93 1.75
CA TRP A 31 -9.32 -7.33 0.49
C TRP A 31 -9.27 -5.80 0.54
N THR A 32 -10.11 -5.18 1.36
CA THR A 32 -10.02 -3.73 1.63
C THR A 32 -8.71 -3.38 2.35
N ALA A 33 -8.30 -4.17 3.34
CA ALA A 33 -7.01 -4.01 4.01
C ALA A 33 -5.81 -4.29 3.07
N VAL A 34 -5.91 -5.28 2.18
CA VAL A 34 -4.91 -5.55 1.15
C VAL A 34 -4.79 -4.39 0.16
N ASP A 35 -5.91 -3.82 -0.28
CA ASP A 35 -5.91 -2.65 -1.16
C ASP A 35 -5.25 -1.45 -0.47
N LEU A 36 -5.52 -1.19 0.82
CA LEU A 36 -4.83 -0.16 1.60
C LEU A 36 -3.31 -0.40 1.63
N ALA A 37 -2.87 -1.62 1.90
CA ALA A 37 -1.46 -1.99 1.86
C ALA A 37 -0.84 -1.84 0.46
N ALA A 38 -1.62 -2.04 -0.60
CA ALA A 38 -1.17 -1.75 -1.96
C ALA A 38 -0.92 -0.25 -2.20
N TYR A 39 -1.50 0.65 -1.42
CA TYR A 39 -1.17 2.09 -1.44
C TYR A 39 -0.09 2.47 -0.42
N GLY A 40 0.52 1.51 0.27
CA GLY A 40 1.54 1.74 1.31
C GLY A 40 0.96 2.07 2.69
N TRP A 41 -0.35 1.92 2.87
CA TRP A 41 -1.02 2.11 4.15
C TRP A 41 -1.07 0.82 4.94
N HIS A 42 -0.78 0.86 6.23
CA HIS A 42 -0.73 -0.34 7.05
C HIS A 42 -1.67 -0.22 8.25
N ALA A 43 -2.77 -0.98 8.23
CA ALA A 43 -3.66 -1.10 9.38
C ALA A 43 -2.93 -1.81 10.53
N LYS A 44 -2.89 -1.16 11.69
CA LYS A 44 -2.23 -1.65 12.91
C LYS A 44 -3.22 -2.14 13.95
N ARG A 45 -4.36 -1.45 14.05
CA ARG A 45 -5.38 -1.68 15.07
C ARG A 45 -6.74 -1.67 14.37
N LEU A 46 -7.49 -2.74 14.54
CA LEU A 46 -8.87 -2.89 14.10
C LEU A 46 -9.64 -3.28 15.34
N GLU A 47 -10.50 -2.39 15.82
CA GLU A 47 -11.20 -2.59 17.08
C GLU A 47 -12.64 -2.11 17.00
N PHE A 48 -13.47 -2.68 17.86
CA PHE A 48 -14.86 -2.31 18.02
C PHE A 48 -15.21 -2.22 19.49
N ASP A 49 -15.88 -1.13 19.86
CA ASP A 49 -16.49 -0.94 21.16
C ASP A 49 -18.00 -1.15 21.05
N ALA A 50 -18.49 -2.26 21.61
CA ALA A 50 -19.90 -2.62 21.60
C ALA A 50 -20.79 -1.67 22.41
N HIS A 51 -20.25 -1.02 23.45
CA HIS A 51 -21.03 -0.10 24.29
C HIS A 51 -21.42 1.15 23.50
N THR A 52 -20.46 1.71 22.77
CA THR A 52 -20.65 2.89 21.92
C THR A 52 -21.00 2.53 20.47
N ALA A 53 -21.03 1.24 20.12
CA ALA A 53 -21.20 0.73 18.77
C ALA A 53 -20.27 1.42 17.76
N THR A 54 -19.03 1.67 18.17
CA THR A 54 -18.04 2.44 17.41
C THR A 54 -16.83 1.57 17.07
N ALA A 55 -16.47 1.54 15.79
CA ALA A 55 -15.22 0.95 15.33
C ALA A 55 -14.09 1.97 15.32
N PHE A 56 -12.88 1.48 15.55
CA PHE A 56 -11.63 2.24 15.44
C PHE A 56 -10.67 1.50 14.53
N VAL A 57 -10.17 2.21 13.52
CA VAL A 57 -9.11 1.73 12.64
C VAL A 57 -7.94 2.69 12.74
N THR A 58 -6.82 2.19 13.26
CA THR A 58 -5.54 2.91 13.26
C THR A 58 -4.66 2.35 12.16
N ALA A 59 -4.14 3.24 11.32
CA ALA A 59 -3.18 2.88 10.29
C ALA A 59 -1.98 3.81 10.29
N HIS A 60 -0.85 3.29 9.80
CA HIS A 60 0.27 4.10 9.39
C HIS A 60 0.08 4.50 7.92
N THR A 61 0.22 5.80 7.66
CA THR A 61 0.36 6.30 6.30
C THR A 61 1.69 5.86 5.69
N PRO A 62 1.88 5.97 4.37
CA PRO A 62 3.17 5.74 3.73
C PRO A 62 4.30 6.62 4.27
N THR A 63 3.94 7.79 4.81
CA THR A 63 4.84 8.74 5.48
C THR A 63 5.04 8.45 6.97
N ARG A 64 4.59 7.29 7.46
CA ARG A 64 4.63 6.84 8.88
C ARG A 64 3.82 7.66 9.86
N ARG A 65 2.99 8.59 9.39
CA ARG A 65 2.04 9.27 10.27
C ARG A 65 1.02 8.24 10.77
N THR A 66 0.82 8.19 12.07
CA THR A 66 -0.30 7.43 12.64
C THR A 66 -1.57 8.21 12.43
N VAL A 67 -2.57 7.58 11.83
CA VAL A 67 -3.92 8.15 11.72
C VAL A 67 -4.94 7.17 12.24
N THR A 68 -5.97 7.70 12.89
CA THR A 68 -7.11 6.92 13.36
C THR A 68 -8.38 7.47 12.75
N VAL A 69 -9.20 6.58 12.22
CA VAL A 69 -10.60 6.85 11.87
C VAL A 69 -11.49 6.04 12.79
N SER A 70 -12.65 6.60 13.09
CA SER A 70 -13.70 5.88 13.77
C SER A 70 -15.03 5.94 13.02
N TRP A 71 -15.78 4.85 13.12
CA TRP A 71 -17.08 4.69 12.49
C TRP A 71 -18.13 4.37 13.54
N ASP A 72 -19.13 5.24 13.68
CA ASP A 72 -20.31 5.04 14.53
C ASP A 72 -21.35 4.27 13.72
N LEU A 73 -21.63 3.03 14.16
CA LEU A 73 -22.57 2.15 13.49
C LEU A 73 -24.02 2.61 13.67
N ARG A 74 -24.39 3.15 14.84
CA ARG A 74 -25.76 3.60 15.15
C ARG A 74 -26.14 4.80 14.29
N GLY A 75 -25.22 5.74 14.14
CA GLY A 75 -25.38 6.90 13.27
C GLY A 75 -25.06 6.63 11.80
N ASN A 76 -24.56 5.43 11.46
CA ASN A 76 -24.03 5.04 10.16
C ASN A 76 -23.14 6.14 9.53
N ARG A 77 -22.21 6.67 10.32
CA ARG A 77 -21.38 7.83 9.95
C ARG A 77 -19.99 7.73 10.58
N ALA A 78 -19.05 8.45 10.00
CA ALA A 78 -17.75 8.63 10.64
C ALA A 78 -17.90 9.43 11.94
N ALA A 79 -17.34 8.93 13.05
CA ALA A 79 -17.42 9.57 14.35
C ALA A 79 -16.27 10.58 14.54
N ARG A 80 -15.05 10.22 14.13
CA ARG A 80 -13.87 11.10 14.07
C ARG A 80 -12.97 10.71 12.90
N GLN A 81 -12.41 11.72 12.24
CA GLN A 81 -11.48 11.54 11.12
C GLN A 81 -10.23 12.36 11.37
N GLN A 82 -9.06 11.71 11.35
CA GLN A 82 -7.76 12.38 11.40
C GLN A 82 -7.04 12.36 10.04
N VAL A 83 -7.79 12.16 8.95
CA VAL A 83 -7.27 11.87 7.60
C VAL A 83 -7.88 12.85 6.58
N PRO A 84 -7.12 13.36 5.59
CA PRO A 84 -7.66 14.23 4.54
C PRO A 84 -8.70 13.50 3.68
N GLY A 85 -9.67 14.22 3.08
CA GLY A 85 -10.79 13.65 2.31
C GLY A 85 -10.45 13.06 0.93
N ASN A 86 -9.49 12.14 0.86
CA ASN A 86 -8.96 11.56 -0.38
C ASN A 86 -9.29 10.05 -0.51
N THR A 87 -8.85 9.42 -1.61
CA THR A 87 -9.20 8.02 -1.94
C THR A 87 -8.75 7.00 -0.87
N SER A 88 -7.58 7.19 -0.26
CA SER A 88 -7.07 6.28 0.78
C SER A 88 -7.79 6.47 2.11
N ALA A 89 -8.17 7.72 2.45
CA ALA A 89 -9.07 7.96 3.59
C ALA A 89 -10.45 7.34 3.38
N ARG A 90 -10.98 7.36 2.15
CA ARG A 90 -12.24 6.66 1.82
C ARG A 90 -12.13 5.16 2.04
N ARG A 91 -11.03 4.53 1.61
CA ARG A 91 -10.78 3.10 1.86
C ARG A 91 -10.58 2.78 3.33
N LEU A 92 -9.95 3.68 4.09
CA LEU A 92 -9.80 3.54 5.54
C LEU A 92 -11.16 3.61 6.25
N LEU A 93 -12.06 4.48 5.78
CA LEU A 93 -13.44 4.57 6.27
C LEU A 93 -14.27 3.35 5.86
N GLU A 94 -14.08 2.83 4.64
CA GLU A 94 -14.70 1.57 4.20
C GLU A 94 -14.24 0.41 5.10
N LEU A 95 -12.94 0.33 5.42
CA LEU A 95 -12.43 -0.65 6.37
C LEU A 95 -13.01 -0.45 7.78
N ALA A 96 -13.11 0.80 8.26
CA ALA A 96 -13.70 1.10 9.57
C ALA A 96 -15.18 0.73 9.65
N ARG A 97 -15.94 0.92 8.57
CA ARG A 97 -17.33 0.47 8.46
C ARG A 97 -17.43 -1.06 8.48
N SER A 98 -16.55 -1.76 7.77
CA SER A 98 -16.50 -3.23 7.83
C SER A 98 -16.15 -3.71 9.24
N VAL A 99 -15.16 -3.11 9.90
CA VAL A 99 -14.82 -3.41 11.31
C VAL A 99 -16.00 -3.18 12.24
N ALA A 100 -16.78 -2.11 12.03
CA ALA A 100 -17.98 -1.85 12.82
C ALA A 100 -19.05 -2.94 12.63
N SER A 101 -19.25 -3.36 11.38
CA SER A 101 -20.25 -4.39 11.06
C SER A 101 -19.85 -5.76 11.60
N LEU A 102 -18.57 -6.13 11.46
CA LEU A 102 -18.03 -7.38 11.99
C LEU A 102 -18.02 -7.38 13.53
N GLY A 103 -17.56 -6.30 14.16
CA GLY A 103 -17.54 -6.23 15.62
C GLY A 103 -18.94 -6.25 16.25
N GLN A 104 -19.94 -5.67 15.57
CA GLN A 104 -21.33 -5.80 15.99
C GLN A 104 -21.84 -7.24 15.86
N ASN A 105 -21.51 -7.92 14.76
CA ASN A 105 -21.85 -9.33 14.59
C ASN A 105 -21.21 -10.20 15.67
N ASP A 106 -19.92 -10.00 15.99
CA ASP A 106 -19.24 -10.70 17.09
C ASP A 106 -19.94 -10.47 18.43
N ALA A 107 -20.40 -9.24 18.69
CA ALA A 107 -21.12 -8.90 19.92
C ALA A 107 -22.52 -9.53 20.02
N GLU A 108 -23.18 -9.78 18.88
CA GLU A 108 -24.52 -10.37 18.81
C GLU A 108 -24.50 -11.91 18.77
N THR A 109 -23.51 -12.49 18.09
CA THR A 109 -23.47 -13.91 17.76
C THR A 109 -22.38 -14.69 18.48
N GLY A 110 -21.26 -14.04 18.82
CA GLY A 110 -20.07 -14.68 19.36
C GLY A 110 -19.16 -15.35 18.32
N ASP A 111 -19.37 -15.12 17.02
CA ASP A 111 -18.67 -15.85 15.94
C ASP A 111 -17.21 -15.40 15.67
N GLU A 112 -16.71 -14.39 16.38
CA GLU A 112 -15.32 -13.89 16.32
C GLU A 112 -14.79 -13.49 14.93
N TRP A 113 -15.65 -13.00 14.03
CA TRP A 113 -15.29 -12.57 12.68
C TRP A 113 -14.34 -11.37 12.65
N LEU A 114 -14.49 -10.41 13.57
CA LEU A 114 -13.53 -9.30 13.68
C LEU A 114 -12.16 -9.80 14.12
N THR A 115 -12.12 -10.74 15.07
CA THR A 115 -10.88 -11.40 15.51
C THR A 115 -10.20 -12.11 14.35
N GLN A 116 -10.97 -12.84 13.53
CA GLN A 116 -10.47 -13.51 12.35
C GLN A 116 -9.87 -12.52 11.33
N LEU A 117 -10.53 -11.38 11.08
CA LEU A 117 -9.99 -10.30 10.25
C LEU A 117 -8.67 -9.76 10.82
N CYS A 118 -8.60 -9.51 12.13
CA CYS A 118 -7.39 -9.03 12.79
C CYS A 118 -6.21 -9.98 12.53
N TRP A 119 -6.41 -11.29 12.67
CA TRP A 119 -5.37 -12.29 12.42
C TRP A 119 -4.94 -12.32 10.95
N LEU A 120 -5.89 -12.25 10.01
CA LEU A 120 -5.60 -12.22 8.57
C LEU A 120 -4.77 -10.99 8.19
N VAL A 121 -5.14 -9.81 8.70
CA VAL A 121 -4.42 -8.57 8.42
C VAL A 121 -3.01 -8.61 9.02
N GLN A 122 -2.87 -9.04 10.27
CA GLN A 122 -1.56 -9.14 10.92
C GLN A 122 -0.64 -10.17 10.25
N SER A 123 -1.17 -11.33 9.85
CA SER A 123 -0.37 -12.44 9.31
C SER A 123 -0.05 -12.29 7.83
N GLN A 124 -0.95 -11.77 7.00
CA GLN A 124 -0.83 -11.80 5.55
C GLN A 124 -0.62 -10.44 4.88
N VAL A 125 -1.13 -9.36 5.47
CA VAL A 125 -0.98 -8.01 4.90
C VAL A 125 0.38 -7.41 5.29
N GLY A 126 0.98 -7.90 6.38
CA GLY A 126 2.38 -7.72 6.75
C GLY A 126 2.70 -6.39 7.42
N SER A 127 3.76 -6.39 8.25
CA SER A 127 4.35 -5.16 8.81
C SER A 127 5.14 -4.37 7.76
N PRO A 128 5.25 -3.04 7.90
CA PRO A 128 6.03 -2.16 7.01
C PRO A 128 7.54 -2.51 6.91
N HIS A 129 8.03 -3.43 7.75
CA HIS A 129 9.47 -3.70 7.93
C HIS A 129 9.98 -4.98 7.27
N ARG A 130 9.13 -5.77 6.59
CA ARG A 130 9.66 -6.88 5.79
C ARG A 130 10.07 -6.36 4.43
N HIS A 131 11.38 -6.34 4.20
CA HIS A 131 11.96 -6.40 2.87
C HIS A 131 11.13 -7.38 2.02
N HIS A 132 10.29 -6.86 1.14
CA HIS A 132 9.59 -7.72 0.21
C HIS A 132 10.65 -8.53 -0.56
N ARG A 133 10.38 -9.82 -0.81
CA ARG A 133 11.15 -10.63 -1.77
C ARG A 133 11.38 -9.74 -3.00
N ASN A 134 12.64 -9.54 -3.39
CA ASN A 134 13.09 -8.76 -4.56
C ASN A 134 13.17 -7.22 -4.41
N TRP A 135 13.30 -6.66 -3.20
CA TRP A 135 13.50 -5.20 -3.06
C TRP A 135 14.82 -4.68 -3.69
N ARG A 136 15.84 -5.54 -3.83
CA ARG A 136 17.09 -5.25 -4.58
C ARG A 136 17.08 -5.83 -5.99
N ARG A 137 15.93 -5.81 -6.68
CA ARG A 137 15.86 -6.28 -8.07
C ARG A 137 16.78 -5.45 -8.94
N GLY A 138 17.87 -6.05 -9.44
CA GLY A 138 18.85 -5.41 -10.32
C GLY A 138 18.79 -5.91 -11.77
N ASP A 139 17.71 -6.61 -12.13
CA ASP A 139 17.49 -7.19 -13.45
C ASP A 139 17.55 -6.12 -14.54
N VAL A 140 17.89 -6.55 -15.76
CA VAL A 140 17.82 -5.71 -16.96
C VAL A 140 16.44 -5.08 -17.10
N LEU A 141 16.41 -3.82 -17.55
CA LEU A 141 15.17 -3.09 -17.77
C LEU A 141 14.62 -3.47 -19.15
N PRO A 142 13.52 -4.26 -19.25
CA PRO A 142 13.01 -4.75 -20.53
C PRO A 142 12.51 -3.64 -21.47
N THR A 143 12.27 -2.44 -20.92
CA THR A 143 11.89 -1.24 -21.69
C THR A 143 13.08 -0.54 -22.33
N LEU A 144 14.32 -0.98 -22.07
CA LEU A 144 15.54 -0.40 -22.65
C LEU A 144 16.31 -1.42 -23.50
N PRO A 145 16.89 -0.98 -24.65
CA PRO A 145 17.81 -1.80 -25.42
C PRO A 145 19.04 -2.23 -24.61
N ALA A 146 19.66 -3.36 -24.98
CA ALA A 146 20.83 -3.91 -24.26
C ALA A 146 22.01 -2.92 -24.15
N GLY A 147 22.27 -2.14 -25.22
CA GLY A 147 23.34 -1.12 -25.24
C GLY A 147 23.04 0.14 -24.42
N GLN A 148 21.83 0.29 -23.88
CA GLN A 148 21.39 1.44 -23.08
C GLN A 148 21.10 1.06 -21.62
N GLN A 149 21.46 -0.17 -21.21
CA GLN A 149 21.22 -0.63 -19.85
C GLN A 149 22.08 0.17 -18.86
N PRO A 150 21.47 0.84 -17.87
CA PRO A 150 22.23 1.57 -16.85
C PRO A 150 22.89 0.59 -15.88
N MET A 151 23.77 1.09 -15.02
CA MET A 151 24.46 0.25 -14.02
C MET A 151 23.47 -0.39 -13.04
N THR A 152 23.89 -1.48 -12.38
CA THR A 152 23.04 -2.28 -11.48
C THR A 152 22.32 -1.45 -10.41
N ARG A 153 22.97 -0.40 -9.88
CA ARG A 153 22.34 0.51 -8.90
C ARG A 153 21.20 1.31 -9.50
N ALA A 154 21.38 1.92 -10.66
CA ALA A 154 20.31 2.61 -11.37
C ALA A 154 19.19 1.65 -11.80
N ARG A 155 19.51 0.40 -12.19
CA ARG A 155 18.46 -0.61 -12.44
C ARG A 155 17.66 -0.92 -11.18
N THR A 156 18.33 -1.01 -10.03
CA THR A 156 17.65 -1.20 -8.74
C THR A 156 16.75 -0.01 -8.40
N ALA A 157 17.24 1.21 -8.58
CA ALA A 157 16.43 2.42 -8.42
C ALA A 157 15.24 2.45 -9.39
N ALA A 158 15.43 2.04 -10.65
CA ALA A 158 14.37 1.97 -11.64
C ALA A 158 13.28 0.96 -11.26
N TRP A 159 13.64 -0.21 -10.72
CA TRP A 159 12.65 -1.19 -10.24
C TRP A 159 11.91 -0.72 -8.98
N LEU A 160 12.58 0.02 -8.09
CA LEU A 160 11.91 0.67 -6.96
C LEU A 160 10.92 1.73 -7.44
N LEU A 161 11.32 2.58 -8.38
CA LEU A 161 10.45 3.58 -9.01
C LEU A 161 9.28 2.93 -9.76
N ALA A 162 9.52 1.87 -10.54
CA ALA A 162 8.48 1.09 -11.20
C ALA A 162 7.47 0.52 -10.20
N ARG A 163 7.92 0.11 -9.02
CA ARG A 163 7.02 -0.33 -7.96
C ARG A 163 6.20 0.83 -7.38
N LEU A 164 6.84 1.95 -7.03
CA LEU A 164 6.13 3.11 -6.48
C LEU A 164 5.08 3.64 -7.47
N VAL A 165 5.45 3.78 -8.74
CA VAL A 165 4.56 4.33 -9.78
C VAL A 165 3.57 3.28 -10.29
N GLY A 166 4.06 2.10 -10.70
CA GLY A 166 3.26 1.08 -11.36
C GLY A 166 2.43 0.21 -10.42
N LYS A 167 2.92 -0.08 -9.20
CA LYS A 167 2.15 -0.82 -8.20
C LYS A 167 1.34 0.10 -7.30
N TYR A 168 1.97 1.15 -6.77
CA TYR A 168 1.34 2.01 -5.75
C TYR A 168 0.66 3.24 -6.34
N GLY A 169 0.83 3.51 -7.64
CA GLY A 169 0.20 4.63 -8.33
C GLY A 169 0.82 6.00 -8.01
N TRP A 170 2.01 6.05 -7.41
CA TRP A 170 2.64 7.30 -7.01
C TRP A 170 3.06 8.12 -8.22
N GLU A 171 3.06 9.44 -8.06
CA GLU A 171 3.67 10.36 -9.01
C GLU A 171 4.94 10.91 -8.40
N ILE A 172 6.07 10.68 -9.06
CA ILE A 172 7.39 11.09 -8.56
C ILE A 172 7.78 12.41 -9.19
N GLN A 173 8.27 13.32 -8.36
CA GLN A 173 8.74 14.66 -8.72
C GLN A 173 10.13 14.87 -8.11
N HIS A 174 10.92 15.77 -8.70
CA HIS A 174 12.20 16.21 -8.15
C HIS A 174 13.16 15.06 -7.76
N LEU A 175 13.46 14.18 -8.73
CA LEU A 175 14.27 12.98 -8.51
C LEU A 175 15.77 13.32 -8.38
N GLY A 176 16.33 13.12 -7.19
CA GLY A 176 17.75 13.37 -6.91
C GLY A 176 18.12 14.85 -6.82
N GLU A 177 17.13 15.74 -6.73
CA GLU A 177 17.33 17.19 -6.70
C GLU A 177 17.55 17.72 -5.28
N ASP A 178 18.21 18.87 -5.16
CA ASP A 178 18.53 19.51 -3.88
C ASP A 178 17.27 19.91 -3.09
N ILE A 179 16.17 20.26 -3.77
CA ILE A 179 14.87 20.55 -3.15
C ILE A 179 14.34 19.36 -2.33
N ALA A 180 14.74 18.14 -2.70
CA ALA A 180 14.41 16.92 -1.97
C ALA A 180 15.58 16.46 -1.07
N GLY A 181 16.61 17.28 -0.84
CA GLY A 181 17.81 16.89 -0.11
C GLY A 181 18.53 15.69 -0.73
N GLY A 182 18.60 15.64 -2.07
CA GLY A 182 19.21 14.53 -2.84
C GLY A 182 18.36 13.25 -2.90
N GLY A 183 17.14 13.29 -2.36
CA GLY A 183 16.17 12.20 -2.41
C GLY A 183 15.12 12.42 -3.51
N PHE A 184 13.83 12.31 -3.19
CA PHE A 184 12.75 12.62 -4.15
C PHE A 184 11.50 13.17 -3.48
N ILE A 185 10.63 13.81 -4.26
CA ILE A 185 9.30 14.24 -3.83
C ILE A 185 8.29 13.31 -4.49
N ALA A 186 7.23 12.93 -3.78
CA ALA A 186 6.16 12.15 -4.38
C ALA A 186 4.79 12.66 -3.99
N ASN A 187 3.90 12.68 -4.98
CA ASN A 187 2.47 12.74 -4.75
C ASN A 187 1.98 11.31 -4.54
N ILE A 188 1.49 11.05 -3.34
CA ILE A 188 1.08 9.73 -2.90
C ILE A 188 -0.44 9.66 -3.04
N PRO A 189 -1.00 8.70 -3.78
CA PRO A 189 -2.44 8.54 -3.90
C PRO A 189 -3.08 8.40 -2.52
N GLY A 190 -3.88 9.41 -2.18
CA GLY A 190 -4.57 9.46 -0.91
C GLY A 190 -3.69 9.79 0.31
N ASP A 191 -2.52 10.40 0.13
CA ASP A 191 -1.80 11.09 1.20
C ASP A 191 -1.36 12.48 0.73
N VAL A 192 -0.72 13.26 1.60
CA VAL A 192 -0.10 14.53 1.21
C VAL A 192 1.13 14.29 0.34
N GLN A 193 1.47 15.31 -0.45
CA GLN A 193 2.79 15.34 -1.10
C GLN A 193 3.87 15.20 -0.02
N ALA A 194 4.79 14.26 -0.24
CA ALA A 194 5.80 13.88 0.73
C ALA A 194 7.20 14.08 0.16
N ILE A 195 8.08 14.63 0.99
CA ILE A 195 9.50 14.75 0.69
C ILE A 195 10.22 13.57 1.34
N PHE A 196 10.94 12.80 0.54
CA PHE A 196 11.75 11.67 0.97
C PHE A 196 13.23 12.02 0.82
N PRO A 197 13.87 12.63 1.84
CA PRO A 197 15.25 13.07 1.73
C PRO A 197 16.24 11.91 1.78
N ALA A 198 17.41 12.08 1.15
CA ALA A 198 18.44 11.04 1.17
C ALA A 198 18.97 10.73 2.58
N SER A 199 18.88 11.70 3.48
CA SER A 199 19.27 11.58 4.89
C SER A 199 18.24 10.84 5.76
N MET A 200 17.05 10.52 5.24
CA MET A 200 16.02 9.85 6.04
C MET A 200 16.51 8.52 6.61
N GLU A 201 16.02 8.17 7.80
CA GLU A 201 16.31 6.88 8.41
C GLU A 201 15.85 5.73 7.49
N TYR A 202 16.65 4.66 7.40
CA TYR A 202 16.21 3.50 6.62
C TYR A 202 15.07 2.78 7.34
N ASP A 203 13.98 2.68 6.63
CA ASP A 203 12.68 2.53 7.25
C ASP A 203 12.01 1.18 6.86
N GLY A 204 12.69 0.40 6.02
CA GLY A 204 12.26 -0.87 5.46
C GLY A 204 11.43 -0.76 4.18
N THR A 205 10.95 0.44 3.82
CA THR A 205 10.13 0.65 2.62
C THR A 205 10.94 0.81 1.35
N ALA A 206 10.27 0.61 0.21
CA ALA A 206 10.85 0.89 -1.10
C ALA A 206 11.19 2.39 -1.28
N ALA A 207 10.41 3.29 -0.66
CA ALA A 207 10.63 4.73 -0.72
C ALA A 207 11.92 5.12 0.01
N ALA A 208 12.12 4.67 1.26
CA ALA A 208 13.37 4.94 1.97
C ALA A 208 14.59 4.27 1.33
N ALA A 209 14.41 3.05 0.78
CA ALA A 209 15.46 2.38 0.01
C ALA A 209 15.89 3.23 -1.20
N LEU A 210 14.92 3.78 -1.94
CA LEU A 210 15.16 4.62 -3.10
C LEU A 210 15.83 5.95 -2.70
N ALA A 211 15.25 6.68 -1.74
CA ALA A 211 15.74 8.00 -1.32
C ALA A 211 17.22 7.96 -0.91
N ARG A 212 17.60 6.94 -0.12
CA ARG A 212 18.99 6.75 0.34
C ARG A 212 19.93 6.24 -0.76
N MET A 213 19.37 5.63 -1.82
CA MET A 213 20.14 5.10 -2.95
C MET A 213 20.44 6.17 -3.99
N LEU A 214 19.55 7.15 -4.18
CA LEU A 214 19.68 8.17 -5.22
C LEU A 214 21.02 8.93 -5.22
N PRO A 215 21.60 9.37 -4.07
CA PRO A 215 22.91 10.03 -4.08
C PRO A 215 24.06 9.14 -4.55
N GLN A 216 23.88 7.82 -4.54
CA GLN A 216 24.88 6.85 -4.96
C GLN A 216 24.75 6.47 -6.44
N VAL A 217 23.73 6.98 -7.12
CA VAL A 217 23.50 6.80 -8.56
C VAL A 217 24.18 7.95 -9.31
N PRO A 218 24.99 7.68 -10.35
CA PRO A 218 25.62 8.75 -11.13
C PRO A 218 24.58 9.71 -11.70
N ALA A 219 24.85 11.02 -11.67
CA ALA A 219 23.90 12.04 -12.13
C ALA A 219 23.38 11.81 -13.56
N ARG A 220 24.23 11.30 -14.46
CA ARG A 220 23.81 10.91 -15.82
C ARG A 220 22.71 9.85 -15.82
N GLU A 221 22.79 8.87 -14.91
CA GLU A 221 21.81 7.79 -14.81
C GLU A 221 20.54 8.27 -14.11
N VAL A 222 20.64 9.18 -13.14
CA VAL A 222 19.46 9.85 -12.55
C VAL A 222 18.65 10.58 -13.64
N ARG A 223 19.32 11.22 -14.61
CA ARG A 223 18.62 11.81 -15.77
C ARG A 223 17.93 10.76 -16.65
N VAL A 224 18.57 9.62 -16.90
CA VAL A 224 17.93 8.50 -17.62
C VAL A 224 16.69 8.03 -16.86
N LEU A 225 16.81 7.84 -15.53
CA LEU A 225 15.69 7.48 -14.66
C LEU A 225 14.53 8.48 -14.78
N ALA A 226 14.80 9.79 -14.81
CA ALA A 226 13.74 10.79 -14.91
C ALA A 226 12.86 10.66 -16.18
N HIS A 227 13.32 9.97 -17.23
CA HIS A 227 12.61 9.83 -18.51
C HIS A 227 12.02 8.43 -18.76
N LEU A 228 12.13 7.50 -17.80
CA LEU A 228 11.58 6.15 -17.97
C LEU A 228 10.07 6.11 -17.73
N ASP A 229 9.36 5.37 -18.57
CA ASP A 229 7.98 4.97 -18.27
C ASP A 229 7.96 3.84 -17.24
N TYR A 230 7.79 4.22 -15.98
CA TYR A 230 7.73 3.32 -14.84
C TYR A 230 6.48 2.42 -14.82
N ARG A 231 5.38 2.83 -15.45
CA ARG A 231 4.17 2.00 -15.55
C ARG A 231 4.40 0.87 -16.56
N ALA A 232 4.96 1.20 -17.72
CA ALA A 232 5.35 0.21 -18.72
C ALA A 232 6.42 -0.76 -18.18
N LEU A 233 7.42 -0.23 -17.45
CA LEU A 233 8.47 -1.05 -16.83
C LEU A 233 7.89 -2.02 -15.80
N TRP A 234 6.95 -1.58 -14.95
CA TRP A 234 6.28 -2.46 -13.99
C TRP A 234 5.49 -3.57 -14.68
N ALA A 235 4.70 -3.24 -15.70
CA ALA A 235 3.91 -4.20 -16.46
C ALA A 235 4.80 -5.28 -17.13
N ALA A 236 5.88 -4.85 -17.81
CA ALA A 236 6.84 -5.76 -18.42
C ALA A 236 7.55 -6.64 -17.37
N GLY A 237 7.81 -6.08 -16.19
CA GLY A 237 8.40 -6.79 -15.07
C GLY A 237 7.55 -7.90 -14.47
N GLN A 238 6.22 -7.81 -14.57
CA GLN A 238 5.26 -8.85 -14.13
C GLN A 238 5.13 -9.97 -15.16
N ALA A 239 5.18 -9.65 -16.45
CA ALA A 239 5.10 -10.63 -17.53
C ALA A 239 6.29 -11.61 -17.51
N GLY A 240 7.49 -11.13 -17.13
CA GLY A 240 8.70 -11.96 -17.01
C GLY A 240 8.71 -12.92 -15.81
N THR A 241 7.94 -12.64 -14.75
CA THR A 241 7.88 -13.51 -13.55
C THR A 241 6.92 -14.69 -13.67
N GLY A 242 6.08 -14.74 -14.71
CA GLY A 242 5.15 -15.85 -15.00
C GLY A 242 5.77 -17.04 -15.76
N ARG A 243 7.08 -17.00 -16.05
CA ARG A 243 7.83 -18.10 -16.67
C ARG A 243 8.93 -18.58 -15.74
N ARG A 244 8.59 -19.19 -14.62
CA ARG A 244 9.46 -20.13 -13.88
C ARG A 244 8.60 -21.12 -13.11
#